data_AF-A0A8K0CPI3-F1
#
_entry.id   AF-A0A8K0CPI3-F1
#
_cell.length_a   1.000
_cell.length_b   1.000
_cell.length_c   1.000
_cell.angle_alpha   90.00
_cell.angle_beta   90.00
_cell.angle_gamma   90.00
#
_symmetry.space_group_name_H-M   'P 1'
#
loop_
_entity.id
_entity.type
_entity.pdbx_description
1 polymer ?
#
loop_
_entity_poly.entity_id
_entity_poly.type
_entity_poly.pdbx_seq_one_letter_code
_entity_poly.pdbx_strand_id
1 'polypeptide(L)'
;VVHGDELNYILSNDLYDKKKPTDSDRKVIDLMTTMWFNVASVGRPTPKLYGIVKTKWLAIQNPKKLRYCFIRSEKEVKMLEEMYLERAEFWEKLPLYSRQKDFKAEL
;
A
#
# COMPACT_ATOMS: atom_id res chain seq x y z
N VAL A 1 3.10 -2.55 -14.20
CA VAL A 1 3.18 -2.89 -12.76
C VAL A 1 3.13 -4.39 -12.66
N VAL A 2 4.29 -5.00 -12.43
CA VAL A 2 4.44 -6.40 -12.06
C VAL A 2 4.81 -6.49 -10.58
N HIS A 3 4.84 -7.70 -10.03
CA HIS A 3 5.24 -7.91 -8.65
C HIS A 3 6.67 -7.42 -8.41
N GLY A 4 6.88 -6.61 -7.35
CA GLY A 4 8.18 -6.09 -6.96
C GLY A 4 8.58 -4.78 -7.64
N ASP A 5 7.78 -4.24 -8.58
CA ASP A 5 8.06 -2.95 -9.23
C ASP A 5 8.20 -1.82 -8.21
N GLU A 6 7.47 -1.89 -7.08
CA GLU A 6 7.48 -0.89 -6.02
C GLU A 6 8.82 -0.78 -5.28
N LEU A 7 9.64 -1.84 -5.30
CA LEU A 7 10.90 -1.88 -4.56
C LEU A 7 11.86 -0.79 -5.04
N ASN A 8 11.88 -0.51 -6.35
CA ASN A 8 12.71 0.54 -6.93
C ASN A 8 12.30 1.96 -6.49
N TYR A 9 11.08 2.12 -5.96
CA TYR A 9 10.57 3.39 -5.48
C TYR A 9 10.77 3.59 -3.96
N ILE A 10 11.21 2.55 -3.25
CA ILE A 10 11.38 2.55 -1.79
C ILE A 10 12.85 2.31 -1.41
N LEU A 11 13.54 1.43 -2.13
CA LEU A 11 14.90 0.98 -1.84
C LEU A 11 15.81 1.24 -3.05
N SER A 12 17.00 1.78 -2.79
CA SER A 12 18.06 1.84 -3.80
C SER A 12 18.63 0.45 -4.06
N ASN A 13 18.93 0.15 -5.33
CA ASN A 13 19.64 -1.07 -5.71
C ASN A 13 20.45 -0.84 -6.99
N ASP A 14 21.52 -1.63 -7.15
CA ASP A 14 22.47 -1.50 -8.25
C ASP A 14 22.02 -2.27 -9.52
N LEU A 15 20.87 -2.95 -9.47
CA LEU A 15 20.39 -3.79 -10.58
C LEU A 15 19.88 -2.95 -11.76
N TYR A 16 19.54 -1.67 -11.52
CA TYR A 16 18.91 -0.79 -12.51
C TYR A 16 19.76 0.45 -12.87
N ASP A 17 21.06 0.44 -12.61
CA ASP A 17 21.99 1.57 -12.83
C ASP A 17 22.02 2.11 -14.27
N LYS A 18 21.61 1.30 -15.24
CA LYS A 18 21.59 1.67 -16.66
C LYS A 18 20.41 2.58 -17.03
N LYS A 19 19.33 2.61 -16.24
CA LYS A 19 18.14 3.42 -16.52
C LYS A 19 17.95 4.46 -15.43
N LYS A 20 18.19 5.72 -15.78
CA LYS A 20 17.96 6.83 -14.86
C LYS A 20 16.45 7.03 -14.64
N PRO A 21 15.99 7.24 -13.39
CA PRO A 21 14.60 7.58 -13.10
C PRO A 21 14.18 8.87 -13.81
N THR A 22 12.97 8.90 -14.34
CA THR A 22 12.36 10.13 -14.87
C THR A 22 12.00 11.09 -13.72
N ASP A 23 11.64 12.33 -14.03
CA ASP A 23 11.19 13.27 -12.99
C ASP A 23 9.88 12.83 -12.31
N SER A 24 9.02 12.10 -13.02
CA SER A 24 7.83 11.48 -12.41
C SER A 24 8.24 10.35 -11.47
N ASP A 25 9.17 9.49 -11.88
CA ASP A 25 9.68 8.42 -11.01
C ASP A 25 10.31 8.98 -9.73
N ARG A 26 11.10 10.05 -9.83
CA ARG A 26 11.70 10.73 -8.67
C ARG A 26 10.64 11.24 -7.70
N LYS A 27 9.54 11.79 -8.21
CA LYS A 27 8.42 12.23 -7.39
C LYS A 27 7.69 11.05 -6.74
N VAL A 28 7.58 9.91 -7.42
CA VAL A 28 7.04 8.69 -6.79
C VAL A 28 7.99 8.17 -5.70
N ILE A 29 9.31 8.21 -5.91
CA ILE A 29 10.33 7.89 -4.89
C ILE A 29 10.14 8.79 -3.67
N ASP A 30 10.09 10.11 -3.87
CA ASP A 30 9.89 11.08 -2.78
C ASP A 30 8.59 10.83 -2.02
N LEU A 31 7.50 10.52 -2.74
CA LEU A 31 6.20 10.21 -2.16
C LEU A 31 6.25 8.93 -1.29
N MET A 32 6.76 7.84 -1.86
CA MET A 32 6.79 6.52 -1.21
C MET A 32 7.73 6.52 0.01
N THR A 33 8.95 7.06 -0.15
CA THR A 33 9.92 7.16 0.94
C THR A 33 9.44 8.08 2.06
N THR A 34 8.78 9.21 1.74
CA THR A 34 8.17 10.10 2.75
C THR A 34 7.07 9.37 3.53
N MET A 35 6.18 8.65 2.84
CA MET A 35 5.13 7.88 3.53
C MET A 35 5.73 6.81 4.44
N TRP A 36 6.76 6.08 3.99
CA TRP A 36 7.39 5.02 4.78
C TRP A 36 8.17 5.58 5.97
N PHE A 37 8.89 6.69 5.77
CA PHE A 37 9.53 7.43 6.85
C PHE A 37 8.53 7.84 7.93
N ASN A 38 7.35 8.32 7.54
CA ASN A 38 6.31 8.71 8.49
C ASN A 38 5.74 7.50 9.25
N VAL A 39 5.60 6.33 8.60
CA VAL A 39 5.22 5.10 9.30
C VAL A 39 6.27 4.74 10.35
N ALA A 40 7.55 4.73 9.98
CA ALA A 40 8.64 4.42 10.92
C ALA A 40 8.76 5.43 12.06
N SER A 41 8.52 6.71 11.77
CA SER A 41 8.71 7.80 12.74
C SER A 41 7.53 8.00 13.69
N VAL A 42 6.29 7.89 13.19
CA VAL A 42 5.07 8.24 13.95
C VAL A 42 3.92 7.24 13.80
N GLY A 43 4.14 6.10 13.14
CA GLY A 43 3.14 5.04 12.96
C GLY A 43 2.00 5.38 11.98
N ARG A 44 2.09 6.49 11.23
CA ARG A 44 1.06 6.91 10.28
C ARG A 44 1.71 7.41 8.98
N PRO A 45 1.34 6.90 7.79
CA PRO A 45 1.99 7.26 6.54
C PRO A 45 1.76 8.72 6.11
N THR A 46 0.60 9.29 6.46
CA THR A 46 0.23 10.67 6.09
C THR A 46 -0.24 11.45 7.33
N PRO A 47 0.67 11.77 8.28
CA PRO A 47 0.30 12.42 9.53
C PRO A 47 -0.21 13.85 9.31
N LYS A 48 0.45 14.58 8.39
CA LYS A 48 0.07 15.91 7.90
C LYS A 48 0.00 15.87 6.36
N LEU A 49 -0.83 16.73 5.77
CA LEU A 49 -0.91 16.89 4.32
C LEU A 49 -0.06 18.11 3.92
N TYR A 50 1.11 17.87 3.35
CA TYR A 50 2.04 18.93 2.92
C TYR A 50 2.99 18.40 1.84
N GLY A 51 3.62 19.31 1.10
CA GLY A 51 4.59 18.94 0.07
C GLY A 51 3.98 17.98 -0.95
N ILE A 52 4.61 16.82 -1.13
CA ILE A 52 4.19 15.79 -2.09
C ILE A 52 3.03 14.91 -1.58
N VAL A 53 2.80 14.86 -0.27
CA VAL A 53 1.71 14.06 0.34
C VAL A 53 0.44 14.90 0.37
N LYS A 54 -0.43 14.71 -0.63
CA LYS A 54 -1.71 15.44 -0.76
C LYS A 54 -2.95 14.65 -0.35
N THR A 55 -2.83 13.33 -0.25
CA THR A 55 -3.97 12.44 0.07
C THR A 55 -3.80 11.87 1.46
N LYS A 56 -4.89 11.85 2.24
CA LYS A 56 -4.92 11.24 3.57
C LYS A 56 -5.09 9.73 3.42
N TRP A 57 -4.09 8.96 3.84
CA TRP A 57 -4.22 7.51 3.98
C TRP A 57 -4.85 7.17 5.33
N LEU A 58 -6.08 6.67 5.29
CA LEU A 58 -6.85 6.29 6.48
C LEU A 58 -6.64 4.82 6.82
N ALA A 59 -6.52 4.51 8.11
CA ALA A 59 -6.49 3.14 8.61
C ALA A 59 -7.85 2.45 8.37
N ILE A 60 -7.83 1.12 8.26
CA ILE A 60 -9.05 0.32 8.22
C ILE A 60 -9.69 0.35 9.62
N GLN A 61 -10.94 0.81 9.70
CA GLN A 61 -11.71 0.86 10.95
C GLN A 61 -12.78 -0.22 11.02
N ASN A 62 -13.28 -0.66 9.86
CA ASN A 62 -14.27 -1.71 9.75
C ASN A 62 -13.68 -2.80 8.83
N PRO A 63 -13.50 -4.05 9.31
CA PRO A 63 -12.98 -5.15 8.50
C PRO A 63 -13.81 -5.43 7.24
N LYS A 64 -15.09 -5.07 7.24
CA LYS A 64 -15.97 -5.19 6.07
C LYS A 64 -15.80 -4.07 5.04
N LYS A 65 -15.12 -2.98 5.40
CA LYS A 65 -14.80 -1.86 4.50
C LYS A 65 -13.31 -1.86 4.22
N LEU A 66 -12.93 -2.66 3.22
CA LEU A 66 -11.54 -2.85 2.80
C LEU A 66 -11.02 -1.61 2.06
N ARG A 67 -10.70 -0.56 2.82
CA ARG A 67 -10.11 0.67 2.31
C ARG A 67 -8.62 0.50 2.04
N TYR A 68 -8.14 1.11 0.97
CA TYR A 68 -6.74 1.11 0.59
C TYR A 68 -6.33 2.44 -0.03
N CYS A 69 -5.04 2.75 0.04
CA CYS A 69 -4.46 3.90 -0.66
C CYS A 69 -4.00 3.42 -2.04
N PHE A 70 -4.66 3.90 -3.08
CA PHE A 70 -4.31 3.65 -4.46
C PHE A 70 -3.25 4.66 -4.91
N ILE A 71 -2.07 4.16 -5.29
CA ILE A 71 -0.96 4.96 -5.78
C ILE A 71 -0.68 4.54 -7.23
N ARG A 72 -1.08 5.37 -8.20
CA ARG A 72 -0.84 5.11 -9.63
C ARG A 72 0.29 5.97 -10.20
N SER A 73 0.46 7.17 -9.67
CA SER A 73 1.52 8.12 -10.03
C SER A 73 1.66 9.18 -8.94
N GLU A 74 2.61 10.10 -9.10
CA GLU A 74 2.77 11.24 -8.19
C GLU A 74 1.56 12.18 -8.15
N LYS A 75 0.73 12.15 -9.21
CA LYS A 75 -0.49 12.97 -9.34
C LYS A 75 -1.76 12.23 -8.98
N GLU A 76 -1.73 10.90 -9.01
CA GLU A 76 -2.90 10.06 -8.80
C GLU A 76 -2.71 9.16 -7.57
N VAL A 77 -3.00 9.76 -6.42
CA VAL A 77 -3.03 9.10 -5.12
C VAL A 77 -4.43 9.26 -4.53
N LYS A 78 -5.15 8.17 -4.30
CA LYS A 78 -6.57 8.19 -3.90
C LYS A 78 -6.84 7.19 -2.78
N MET A 79 -7.74 7.53 -1.87
CA MET A 79 -8.37 6.53 -1.00
C MET A 79 -9.50 5.87 -1.76
N LEU A 80 -9.43 4.56 -1.90
CA LEU A 80 -10.45 3.74 -2.55
C LEU A 80 -10.89 2.64 -1.59
N GLU A 81 -12.01 1.99 -1.91
CA GLU A 81 -12.59 0.91 -1.13
C GLU A 81 -12.83 -0.30 -2.06
N GLU A 82 -13.03 -1.48 -1.45
CA GLU A 82 -13.58 -2.66 -2.13
C GLU A 82 -12.72 -3.19 -3.28
N MET A 83 -11.38 -3.18 -3.13
CA MET A 83 -10.48 -3.80 -4.12
C MET A 83 -10.82 -5.27 -4.31
N TYR A 84 -11.36 -5.61 -5.49
CA TYR A 84 -11.75 -6.96 -5.85
C TYR A 84 -12.62 -7.66 -4.78
N LEU A 85 -13.58 -6.94 -4.19
CA LEU A 85 -14.41 -7.46 -3.08
C LEU A 85 -15.06 -8.80 -3.42
N GLU A 86 -15.67 -8.93 -4.60
CA GLU A 86 -16.30 -10.19 -5.05
C GLU A 86 -15.33 -11.38 -5.04
N ARG A 87 -14.08 -11.15 -5.45
CA ARG A 87 -13.04 -12.18 -5.43
C ARG A 87 -12.63 -12.51 -4.00
N ALA A 88 -12.44 -11.51 -3.15
CA ALA A 88 -12.13 -11.72 -1.75
C ALA A 88 -13.23 -12.54 -1.03
N GLU A 89 -14.50 -12.18 -1.25
CA GLU A 89 -15.65 -12.91 -0.71
C GLU A 89 -15.74 -14.34 -1.23
N PHE A 90 -15.47 -14.56 -2.53
CA PHE A 90 -15.44 -15.90 -3.10
C PHE A 90 -14.42 -16.79 -2.37
N TRP A 91 -13.18 -16.33 -2.22
CA TRP A 91 -12.13 -17.09 -1.55
C TRP A 91 -12.38 -17.28 -0.05
N GLU A 92 -13.05 -16.33 0.62
CA GLU A 92 -13.44 -16.47 2.02
C GLU A 92 -14.54 -17.51 2.25
N LYS A 93 -15.49 -17.63 1.30
CA LYS A 93 -16.61 -18.58 1.37
C LYS A 93 -16.20 -20.03 1.08
N LEU A 94 -14.99 -20.28 0.57
CA LEU A 94 -14.53 -21.64 0.29
C LEU A 94 -14.29 -22.41 1.60
N PRO A 95 -14.77 -23.66 1.71
CA PRO A 95 -14.50 -24.52 2.87
C PRO A 95 -13.07 -25.05 2.81
N LEU A 96 -12.09 -24.17 3.06
CA LEU A 96 -10.68 -24.56 3.15
C LEU A 96 -10.44 -25.25 4.49
N TYR A 97 -10.05 -26.52 4.42
CA TYR A 97 -9.90 -27.45 5.56
C TYR A 97 -8.94 -26.94 6.66
N SER A 98 -8.07 -25.97 6.36
CA SER A 98 -7.05 -25.45 7.26
C SER A 98 -7.49 -24.32 8.20
N ARG A 99 -8.66 -23.70 8.01
CA ARG A 99 -9.06 -22.52 8.82
C ARG A 99 -9.92 -22.86 10.06
N GLN A 100 -10.34 -24.11 10.25
CA GLN A 100 -11.26 -24.49 11.33
C GLN A 100 -10.59 -24.78 12.69
N LYS A 101 -9.27 -25.03 12.76
CA LYS A 101 -8.63 -25.46 14.01
C LYS A 101 -7.93 -24.36 14.81
N ASP A 102 -7.54 -23.24 14.20
CA ASP A 102 -6.58 -22.34 14.87
C ASP A 102 -7.19 -21.07 15.46
N PHE A 103 -8.43 -20.69 15.14
CA PHE A 103 -9.02 -19.44 15.65
C PHE A 103 -9.70 -19.57 17.03
N LYS A 104 -9.92 -20.79 17.54
CA LYS A 104 -10.51 -21.03 18.87
C LYS A 104 -9.47 -21.28 19.97
N ALA A 105 -8.17 -21.25 19.65
CA ALA A 105 -7.11 -21.59 20.60
C ALA A 105 -6.46 -20.39 21.28
N GLU A 106 -6.74 -19.14 20.87
CA GLU A 106 -6.01 -17.95 21.35
C GLU A 106 -6.91 -16.73 21.73
N LEU A 107 -8.13 -16.97 22.20
CA LEU A 107 -8.97 -15.95 22.87
C LEU A 107 -9.44 -16.43 24.24
#